data_AF-A0AAD5Z571-F1
#
_entry.id   AF-A0AAD5Z571-F1
#
_cell.length_a   1.000
_cell.length_b   1.000
_cell.length_c   1.000
_cell.angle_alpha   90.00
_cell.angle_beta   90.00
_cell.angle_gamma   90.00
#
_symmetry.space_group_name_H-M   'P 1'
#
loop_
_entity.id
_entity.type
_entity.pdbx_description
1 polymer ?
#
loop_
_entity_poly.entity_id
_entity_poly.type
_entity_poly.pdbx_seq_one_letter_code
_entity_poly.pdbx_strand_id
1 'polypeptide(L)'
;MAKPSGPSMDYELAALKLFSAQLRGAKQDPHANALCLFGIRFQRAWLQGVLVSGSDEGRFLLDDGSDVVELTVPPLLAQSEWKTGLNFTTDYRPAQKMVDLSAHPDRESMWYLEVVEAHKLFYLNNLT
;
A
#
# COMPACT_ATOMS: atom_id res chain seq x y z
N MET A 1 -9.46 -31.68 3.52
CA MET A 1 -8.32 -30.79 3.83
C MET A 1 -8.86 -29.38 3.94
N ALA A 2 -8.78 -28.75 5.12
CA ALA A 2 -9.11 -27.33 5.26
C ALA A 2 -8.01 -26.51 4.58
N LYS A 3 -8.41 -25.57 3.71
CA LYS A 3 -7.49 -24.58 3.13
C LYS A 3 -6.88 -23.80 4.31
N PRO A 4 -5.56 -23.59 4.41
CA PRO A 4 -5.02 -22.74 5.45
C PRO A 4 -5.69 -21.37 5.31
N SER A 5 -6.37 -20.94 6.36
CA SER A 5 -6.86 -19.56 6.44
C SER A 5 -5.62 -18.69 6.34
N GLY A 6 -5.55 -17.84 5.30
CA GLY A 6 -4.52 -16.81 5.23
C GLY A 6 -4.51 -15.99 6.53
N PRO A 7 -3.41 -15.29 6.84
CA PRO A 7 -3.34 -14.50 8.06
C PRO A 7 -4.56 -13.57 8.14
N SER A 8 -5.34 -13.69 9.21
CA SER A 8 -6.52 -12.83 9.39
C SER A 8 -6.03 -11.41 9.66
N MET A 9 -6.52 -10.45 8.89
CA MET A 9 -6.23 -9.04 9.17
C MET A 9 -6.86 -8.58 10.48
N ASP A 10 -6.10 -7.74 11.18
CA ASP A 10 -6.53 -6.98 12.33
C ASP A 10 -6.92 -5.56 11.88
N TYR A 11 -8.21 -5.25 11.98
CA TYR A 11 -8.75 -3.95 11.60
C TYR A 11 -8.57 -2.88 12.68
N GLU A 12 -8.14 -3.26 13.90
CA GLU A 12 -7.77 -2.33 14.96
C GLU A 12 -6.39 -1.69 14.71
N LEU A 13 -5.57 -2.30 13.84
CA LEU A 13 -4.30 -1.73 13.40
C LEU A 13 -4.52 -0.64 12.34
N ALA A 14 -3.64 0.37 12.38
CA ALA A 14 -3.72 1.52 11.49
C ALA A 14 -3.60 1.13 10.00
N ALA A 15 -4.21 1.96 9.15
CA ALA A 15 -3.98 1.98 7.71
C ALA A 15 -3.24 3.29 7.37
N LEU A 16 -1.92 3.22 7.18
CA LEU A 16 -1.09 4.41 6.97
C LEU A 16 -1.21 4.91 5.52
N LYS A 17 -1.21 6.23 5.29
CA LYS A 17 -1.01 6.79 3.94
C LYS A 17 0.48 7.08 3.77
N LEU A 18 1.14 6.44 2.81
CA LEU A 18 2.59 6.49 2.68
C LEU A 18 3.03 6.77 1.25
N PHE A 19 4.19 7.40 1.13
CA PHE A 19 5.04 7.25 -0.04
C PHE A 19 5.74 5.90 0.02
N SER A 20 5.88 5.26 -1.12
CA SER A 20 6.50 3.94 -1.27
C SER A 20 7.92 3.90 -0.69
N ALA A 21 8.70 4.98 -0.86
CA ALA A 21 10.02 5.16 -0.26
C ALA A 21 10.04 5.00 1.28
N GLN A 22 8.95 5.36 1.96
CA GLN A 22 8.87 5.30 3.42
C GLN A 22 8.74 3.86 3.94
N LEU A 23 8.24 2.93 3.10
CA LEU A 23 8.13 1.51 3.46
C LEU A 23 9.49 0.87 3.74
N ARG A 24 10.58 1.40 3.18
CA ARG A 24 11.96 0.94 3.48
C ARG A 24 12.35 1.12 4.95
N GLY A 25 11.71 2.05 5.65
CA GLY A 25 11.92 2.26 7.09
C GLY A 25 11.09 1.32 7.97
N ALA A 26 10.14 0.58 7.40
CA ALA A 26 9.22 -0.26 8.17
C ALA A 26 9.94 -1.50 8.69
N LYS A 27 9.65 -1.87 9.95
CA LYS A 27 10.23 -3.04 10.61
C LYS A 27 9.15 -4.05 10.94
N GLN A 28 9.46 -5.34 10.79
CA GLN A 28 8.55 -6.40 11.22
C GLN A 28 8.36 -6.35 12.74
N ASP A 29 7.11 -6.42 13.20
CA ASP A 29 6.80 -6.66 14.60
C ASP A 29 7.17 -8.13 14.95
N PRO A 30 8.04 -8.37 15.93
CA PRO A 30 8.48 -9.73 16.26
C PRO A 30 7.39 -10.58 16.93
N HIS A 31 6.30 -9.98 17.40
CA HIS A 31 5.24 -10.65 18.16
C HIS A 31 3.89 -10.70 17.44
N ALA A 32 3.76 -9.99 16.32
CA ALA A 32 2.52 -9.92 15.57
C ALA A 32 2.77 -9.98 14.05
N ASN A 33 1.75 -10.38 13.30
CA ASN A 33 1.74 -10.23 11.85
C ASN A 33 1.51 -8.75 11.49
N ALA A 34 2.44 -7.86 11.82
CA ALA A 34 2.32 -6.42 11.59
C ALA A 34 3.69 -5.80 11.29
N LEU A 35 3.67 -4.62 10.70
CA LEU A 35 4.82 -3.75 10.53
C LEU A 35 4.74 -2.59 11.53
N CYS A 36 5.89 -2.02 11.86
CA CYS A 36 6.00 -0.81 12.64
C CYS A 36 6.79 0.24 11.86
N LEU A 37 6.22 1.44 11.74
CA LEU A 37 6.84 2.61 11.12
C LEU A 37 6.37 3.86 11.86
N PHE A 38 7.28 4.79 12.15
CA PHE A 38 6.99 6.00 12.95
C PHE A 38 6.34 5.70 14.32
N GLY A 39 6.69 4.57 14.95
CA GLY A 39 6.09 4.13 16.21
C GLY A 39 4.67 3.56 16.08
N ILE A 40 4.11 3.50 14.87
CA ILE A 40 2.75 3.03 14.61
C ILE A 40 2.80 1.61 14.05
N ARG A 41 2.02 0.71 14.65
CA ARG A 41 1.80 -0.64 14.12
C ARG A 41 0.70 -0.63 13.06
N PHE A 42 0.97 -1.28 11.94
CA PHE A 42 0.06 -1.35 10.81
C PHE A 42 0.19 -2.68 10.08
N GLN A 43 -0.89 -3.12 9.46
CA GLN A 43 -0.90 -4.22 8.49
C GLN A 43 -1.20 -3.74 7.08
N ARG A 44 -1.80 -2.56 6.95
CA ARG A 44 -2.26 -1.98 5.70
C ARG A 44 -1.61 -0.62 5.53
N ALA A 45 -1.19 -0.29 4.31
CA ALA A 45 -0.81 1.06 3.97
C ALA A 45 -1.41 1.45 2.63
N TRP A 46 -2.10 2.58 2.57
CA TRP A 46 -2.55 3.17 1.32
C TRP A 46 -1.35 3.75 0.59
N LEU A 47 -1.21 3.32 -0.66
CA LEU A 47 -0.25 3.84 -1.64
C LEU A 47 -1.05 4.37 -2.82
N GLN A 48 -0.49 5.34 -3.55
CA GLN A 48 -1.01 5.72 -4.85
C GLN A 48 0.13 5.97 -5.82
N GLY A 49 0.03 5.45 -7.04
CA GLY A 49 1.08 5.56 -8.05
C GLY A 49 0.69 4.92 -9.37
N VAL A 50 1.64 4.84 -10.30
CA VAL A 50 1.47 4.27 -11.63
C VAL A 50 1.96 2.82 -11.65
N LEU A 51 1.17 1.92 -12.24
CA LEU A 51 1.65 0.57 -12.53
C LEU A 51 2.69 0.61 -13.64
N VAL A 52 3.95 0.28 -13.33
CA VAL A 52 5.04 0.25 -14.31
C VAL A 52 5.31 -1.16 -14.84
N SER A 53 4.81 -2.19 -14.15
CA SER A 53 4.87 -3.59 -14.58
C SER A 53 3.75 -4.41 -13.96
N GLY A 54 3.38 -5.52 -14.62
CA GLY A 54 2.43 -6.51 -14.12
C GLY A 54 2.75 -7.89 -14.69
N SER A 55 2.51 -8.94 -13.89
CA SER A 55 2.60 -10.33 -14.33
C SER A 55 1.26 -11.06 -14.21
N ASP A 56 1.09 -12.11 -15.00
CA ASP A 56 -0.07 -13.02 -14.93
C ASP A 56 -0.19 -13.73 -13.56
N GLU A 57 0.85 -13.64 -12.72
CA GLU A 57 0.90 -14.23 -11.38
C GLU A 57 0.37 -13.26 -10.29
N GLY A 58 -0.20 -12.11 -10.66
CA GLY A 58 -0.73 -11.14 -9.71
C GLY A 58 0.35 -10.37 -8.94
N ARG A 59 1.55 -10.21 -9.54
CA ARG A 59 2.60 -9.33 -9.04
C ARG A 59 2.69 -8.08 -9.91
N PHE A 60 2.68 -6.93 -9.28
CA PHE A 60 2.69 -5.63 -9.95
C PHE A 60 3.78 -4.74 -9.37
N LEU A 61 4.37 -3.87 -10.18
CA LEU A 61 5.27 -2.82 -9.70
C LEU A 61 4.54 -1.48 -9.74
N LEU A 62 4.50 -0.81 -8.61
CA LEU A 62 3.90 0.52 -8.44
C LEU A 62 5.01 1.55 -8.22
N ASP A 63 5.01 2.60 -9.03
CA ASP A 63 5.89 3.76 -8.91
C ASP A 63 5.07 4.98 -8.51
N ASP A 64 5.38 5.61 -7.37
CA ASP A 64 4.72 6.83 -6.90
C ASP A 64 5.61 8.09 -7.02
N GLY A 65 6.73 7.98 -7.75
CA GLY A 65 7.74 9.02 -7.90
C GLY A 65 8.72 9.13 -6.71
N SER A 66 8.49 8.39 -5.62
CA SER A 66 9.41 8.35 -4.47
C SER A 66 10.28 7.08 -4.44
N ASP A 67 9.73 5.96 -4.90
CA ASP A 67 10.37 4.65 -5.07
C ASP A 67 9.47 3.73 -5.91
N VAL A 68 9.96 2.53 -6.22
CA VAL A 68 9.17 1.46 -6.86
C VAL A 68 8.98 0.30 -5.88
N VAL A 69 7.74 -0.15 -5.68
CA VAL A 69 7.41 -1.27 -4.78
C VAL A 69 6.63 -2.37 -5.49
N GLU A 70 6.91 -3.62 -5.10
CA GLU A 70 6.15 -4.78 -5.56
C GLU A 70 4.87 -4.96 -4.73
N LEU A 71 3.75 -5.04 -5.43
CA LEU A 71 2.44 -5.39 -4.90
C LEU A 71 2.13 -6.84 -5.25
N THR A 72 1.65 -7.60 -4.27
CA THR A 72 1.06 -8.92 -4.49
C THR A 72 -0.44 -8.80 -4.28
N VAL A 73 -1.21 -9.13 -5.32
CA VAL A 73 -2.69 -9.15 -5.24
C VAL A 73 -3.21 -10.58 -5.12
N PRO A 74 -4.34 -10.80 -4.43
CA PRO A 74 -4.99 -12.10 -4.39
C PRO A 74 -5.53 -12.47 -5.78
N PRO A 75 -5.70 -13.78 -6.08
CA PRO A 75 -6.14 -14.26 -7.39
C PRO A 75 -7.44 -13.63 -7.90
N LEU A 76 -8.36 -13.27 -7.01
CA LEU A 76 -9.62 -12.62 -7.38
C LEU A 76 -9.41 -11.22 -7.98
N LEU A 77 -8.46 -10.45 -7.44
CA LEU A 77 -8.10 -9.14 -7.98
C LEU A 77 -7.19 -9.30 -9.22
N ALA A 78 -6.38 -10.34 -9.28
CA ALA A 78 -5.53 -10.64 -10.44
C ALA A 78 -6.33 -10.96 -11.71
N GLN A 79 -7.60 -11.35 -11.59
CA GLN A 79 -8.49 -11.61 -12.75
C GLN A 79 -8.90 -10.33 -13.49
N SER A 80 -8.65 -9.14 -12.93
CA SER A 80 -8.88 -7.87 -13.61
C SER A 80 -7.72 -7.55 -14.55
N GLU A 81 -8.00 -7.04 -15.76
CA GLU A 81 -6.97 -6.61 -16.73
C GLU A 81 -6.29 -5.30 -16.29
N TRP A 82 -5.42 -5.37 -15.29
CA TRP A 82 -4.62 -4.23 -14.87
C TRP A 82 -3.54 -3.92 -15.91
N LYS A 83 -3.61 -2.74 -16.52
CA LYS A 83 -2.65 -2.29 -17.54
C LYS A 83 -1.58 -1.39 -16.92
N THR A 84 -0.36 -1.51 -17.44
CA THR A 84 0.70 -0.55 -17.14
C THR A 84 0.31 0.86 -17.57
N GLY A 85 0.74 1.87 -16.82
CA GLY A 85 0.43 3.29 -17.06
C GLY A 85 -0.84 3.78 -16.35
N LEU A 86 -1.60 2.88 -15.71
CA LEU A 86 -2.76 3.25 -14.92
C LEU A 86 -2.35 3.74 -13.52
N ASN A 87 -3.02 4.79 -13.05
CA ASN A 87 -2.84 5.34 -11.69
C ASN A 87 -3.78 4.62 -10.72
N PHE A 88 -3.27 4.11 -9.60
CA PHE A 88 -4.08 3.37 -8.63
C PHE A 88 -3.86 3.81 -7.22
N THR A 89 -4.89 3.64 -6.38
CA THR A 89 -4.70 3.51 -4.94
C THR A 89 -4.85 2.06 -4.47
N THR A 90 -4.01 1.62 -3.54
CA THR A 90 -4.01 0.25 -3.02
C THR A 90 -3.54 0.15 -1.56
N ASP A 91 -3.95 -0.91 -0.86
CA ASP A 91 -3.40 -1.29 0.44
C ASP A 91 -2.17 -2.21 0.30
N TYR A 92 -1.14 -2.01 1.13
CA TYR A 92 0.10 -2.78 1.07
C TYR A 92 -0.01 -4.13 1.82
N ARG A 93 0.32 -5.21 1.09
CA ARG A 93 0.62 -6.62 1.46
C ARG A 93 -0.41 -7.44 2.28
N PRO A 94 -1.09 -8.42 1.64
CA PRO A 94 -1.41 -8.43 0.20
C PRO A 94 -2.36 -7.28 -0.11
N ALA A 95 -2.25 -6.72 -1.30
CA ALA A 95 -3.18 -5.70 -1.76
C ALA A 95 -4.59 -6.29 -1.89
N GLN A 96 -5.52 -5.81 -1.09
CA GLN A 96 -6.91 -6.27 -1.05
C GLN A 96 -7.83 -5.41 -1.89
N LYS A 97 -7.40 -4.18 -2.21
CA LYS A 97 -8.14 -3.29 -3.09
C LYS A 97 -7.18 -2.57 -4.03
N MET A 98 -7.60 -2.47 -5.29
CA MET A 98 -7.01 -1.60 -6.30
C MET A 98 -8.13 -0.84 -6.99
N VAL A 99 -7.94 0.47 -7.19
CA VAL A 99 -8.92 1.33 -7.85
C VAL A 99 -8.23 2.18 -8.89
N ASP A 100 -8.65 2.08 -10.15
CA ASP A 100 -8.15 2.91 -11.25
C ASP A 100 -8.61 4.36 -11.06
N LEU A 101 -7.65 5.27 -11.02
CA LEU A 101 -7.81 6.72 -10.86
C LEU A 101 -7.42 7.49 -12.13
N SER A 102 -7.17 6.81 -13.24
CA SER A 102 -6.68 7.44 -14.48
C SER A 102 -7.66 8.46 -15.07
N ALA A 103 -8.95 8.36 -14.74
CA ALA A 103 -9.98 9.35 -15.11
C ALA A 103 -9.93 10.65 -14.27
N HIS A 104 -9.11 10.69 -13.21
CA HIS A 104 -9.07 11.77 -12.21
C HIS A 104 -7.61 12.22 -11.97
N PRO A 105 -7.00 12.96 -12.93
CA PRO A 105 -5.57 13.30 -12.89
C PRO A 105 -5.18 14.20 -11.70
N ASP A 106 -6.13 14.94 -11.14
CA ASP A 106 -5.98 15.75 -9.93
C ASP A 106 -5.67 14.90 -8.68
N ARG A 107 -6.03 13.61 -8.69
CA ARG A 107 -5.84 12.70 -7.55
C ARG A 107 -4.38 12.47 -7.23
N GLU A 108 -3.48 12.56 -8.20
CA GLU A 108 -2.04 12.41 -7.95
C GLU A 108 -1.50 13.56 -7.08
N SER A 109 -1.85 14.80 -7.43
CA SER A 109 -1.47 15.97 -6.64
C SER A 109 -2.13 15.96 -5.26
N MET A 110 -3.40 15.55 -5.18
CA MET A 110 -4.10 15.41 -3.91
C MET A 110 -3.46 14.35 -3.01
N TRP A 111 -3.05 13.21 -3.57
CA TRP A 111 -2.37 12.16 -2.81
C TRP A 111 -1.10 12.67 -2.13
N TYR A 112 -0.29 13.46 -2.84
CA TYR A 112 0.91 14.05 -2.27
C TYR A 112 0.59 14.92 -1.05
N LEU A 113 -0.43 15.77 -1.14
CA LEU A 113 -0.89 16.61 -0.02
C LEU A 113 -1.42 15.77 1.14
N GLU A 114 -2.18 14.72 0.86
CA GLU A 114 -2.74 13.81 1.87
C GLU A 114 -1.64 13.08 2.66
N VAL A 115 -0.59 12.58 1.99
CA VAL A 115 0.54 11.91 2.66
C VAL A 115 1.33 12.91 3.50
N VAL A 116 1.59 14.11 2.98
CA VAL A 116 2.31 15.16 3.73
C VAL A 116 1.53 15.60 4.97
N GLU A 117 0.21 15.78 4.84
CA GLU A 117 -0.67 16.11 5.97
C GLU A 117 -0.68 14.99 7.01
N ALA A 118 -0.85 13.73 6.58
CA ALA A 118 -0.81 12.57 7.47
C ALA A 118 0.53 12.48 8.22
N HIS A 119 1.64 12.74 7.53
CA HIS A 119 2.96 12.74 8.14
C HIS A 119 3.11 13.82 9.21
N LYS A 120 2.62 15.03 8.95
CA LYS A 120 2.67 16.14 9.90
C LYS A 120 1.79 15.92 11.13
N LEU A 121 0.57 15.45 10.93
CA LEU A 121 -0.41 15.31 12.01
C LEU A 121 -0.17 14.05 12.86
N PHE A 122 0.22 12.93 12.22
CA PHE A 122 0.21 11.63 12.88
C PHE A 122 1.58 10.97 12.97
N TYR A 123 2.56 11.27 12.12
CA TYR A 123 3.81 10.47 12.08
C TYR A 123 4.96 11.15 12.79
N LEU A 124 5.12 12.47 12.62
CA LEU A 124 6.17 13.23 13.30
C LEU A 124 6.04 13.20 14.83
N ASN A 125 4.81 13.29 15.33
CA ASN A 125 4.54 13.39 16.78
C ASN A 125 4.77 12.08 17.54
N ASN A 126 4.92 10.95 16.83
CA ASN A 126 5.15 9.64 17.43
C ASN A 126 6.65 9.25 17.49
N LEU A 127 7.55 10.19 17.16
CA LEU A 127 9.01 10.03 17.21
C LEU A 127 9.66 10.66 18.45
N THR A 128 8.86 11.26 19.35
CA THR A 128 9.26 11.85 20.63
C THR A 128 8.73 11.03 21.79
#